data_AF-A0A936AY01-F1
#
_entry.id   AF-A0A936AY01-F1
#
_cell.length_a   1.000
_cell.length_b   1.000
_cell.length_c   1.000
_cell.angle_alpha   90.00
_cell.angle_beta   90.00
_cell.angle_gamma   90.00
#
_symmetry.space_group_name_H-M   'P 1'
#
loop_
_entity.id
_entity.type
_entity.pdbx_description
1 polymer ?
#
loop_
_entity_poly.entity_id
_entity_poly.type
_entity_poly.pdbx_seq_one_letter_code
_entity_poly.pdbx_strand_id
1 'polypeptide(L)'
;MWKKPSQLSWFYLLLMATAVPSPFAAAQTAPPPLLITEIYADTPGDDAAEEWLELAYFGEAPLPLAGYQIGDEESTGGGEGMMAFPEGASIAPNEVIVVAQTAVGFRALFGQNPTYEMRESDPAVPNMLPVPSLATGEIGLANGGDEVLLLDANDEWLDAISYGDSTAVFAPVRAAPRGQSLERTPSPCDTDSAADWRVQPTPTPLTITPGECEQGTGNEGQGTGEEGQETGDEGQVTNDQGQLTNDQRQLTIPIGQVQGSSETAALLNRRVTVQGIVTGLHSDQNLEGIVYHTFFMQDVPGTEDGDPATSDGLAVFSGRRWHGVAIGDEVLVTGNVLEFFGLTELDDAQLEIAVLSSGNPLPTPVELAFPLLANVLPADSQRTTYEALEGMLVQINEARVLGGSYDGCGFAVARPMWG
;
A
#
# COMPACT_ATOMS: atom_id res chain seq x y z
N MET A 1 20.66 31.44 39.27
CA MET A 1 19.89 31.97 40.42
C MET A 1 19.26 30.78 41.15
N TRP A 2 19.63 30.56 42.42
CA TRP A 2 18.94 29.64 43.36
C TRP A 2 17.53 30.19 43.66
N LYS A 3 16.42 29.48 43.99
CA LYS A 3 16.22 28.42 45.02
C LYS A 3 14.79 27.80 44.90
N LYS A 4 14.65 26.51 45.29
CA LYS A 4 13.49 25.60 45.52
C LYS A 4 12.44 26.06 46.59
N PRO A 5 11.43 25.26 47.08
CA PRO A 5 10.54 24.18 46.53
C PRO A 5 9.04 24.33 46.96
N SER A 6 8.14 23.43 46.53
CA SER A 6 7.10 22.90 47.43
C SER A 6 6.72 21.45 47.08
N GLN A 7 6.51 20.65 48.12
CA GLN A 7 6.24 19.21 48.13
C GLN A 7 4.73 18.96 48.21
N LEU A 8 4.25 17.86 47.61
CA LEU A 8 3.12 17.08 48.15
C LEU A 8 3.13 15.66 47.54
N SER A 9 3.46 14.69 48.38
CA SER A 9 3.35 13.26 48.12
C SER A 9 1.89 12.83 47.90
N TRP A 10 1.65 11.95 46.93
CA TRP A 10 0.46 11.10 46.91
C TRP A 10 0.88 9.65 46.62
N PHE A 11 0.24 8.75 47.36
CA PHE A 11 0.44 7.30 47.40
C PHE A 11 0.15 6.63 46.05
N TYR A 12 1.00 5.70 45.61
CA TYR A 12 0.62 4.70 44.61
C TYR A 12 -0.04 3.52 45.33
N LEU A 13 -1.36 3.39 45.17
CA LEU A 13 -2.11 2.18 45.47
C LEU A 13 -1.93 1.23 44.28
N LEU A 14 -1.25 0.10 44.50
CA LEU A 14 -1.15 -0.98 43.53
C LEU A 14 -2.53 -1.68 43.44
N LEU A 15 -3.32 -1.35 42.43
CA LEU A 15 -4.48 -2.16 42.07
C LEU A 15 -3.98 -3.33 41.21
N MET A 16 -3.96 -4.54 41.77
CA MET A 16 -3.90 -5.74 40.94
C MET A 16 -5.24 -5.86 40.21
N ALA A 17 -5.25 -5.47 38.94
CA ALA A 17 -6.30 -5.90 38.02
C ALA A 17 -6.06 -7.37 37.71
N THR A 18 -6.89 -8.25 38.27
CA THR A 18 -7.03 -9.61 37.77
C THR A 18 -7.54 -9.51 36.34
N ALA A 19 -6.73 -9.94 35.37
CA ALA A 19 -7.19 -10.13 34.00
C ALA A 19 -8.37 -11.11 34.02
N VAL A 20 -9.57 -10.59 33.75
CA VAL A 20 -10.68 -11.42 33.35
C VAL A 20 -10.31 -11.93 31.96
N PRO A 21 -10.32 -13.25 31.69
CA PRO A 21 -10.08 -13.73 30.33
C PRO A 21 -11.13 -13.09 29.41
N SER A 22 -10.67 -12.36 28.40
CA SER A 22 -11.54 -11.88 27.32
C SER A 22 -12.19 -13.09 26.66
N PRO A 23 -13.53 -13.16 26.59
CA PRO A 23 -14.22 -14.18 25.82
C PRO A 23 -14.26 -13.73 24.36
N PHE A 24 -13.11 -13.51 23.74
CA PHE A 24 -13.01 -13.27 22.29
C PHE A 24 -11.73 -13.93 21.79
N ALA A 25 -11.78 -15.26 21.79
CA ALA A 25 -11.10 -16.08 20.80
C ALA A 25 -12.20 -16.92 20.14
N ALA A 26 -13.08 -16.25 19.40
CA ALA A 26 -13.73 -16.88 18.26
C ALA A 26 -12.91 -16.47 17.06
N ALA A 27 -12.41 -17.46 16.31
CA ALA A 27 -11.74 -17.22 15.03
C ALA A 27 -12.64 -16.32 14.18
N GLN A 28 -12.08 -15.23 13.65
CA GLN A 28 -12.78 -14.45 12.64
C GLN A 28 -13.02 -15.38 11.45
N THR A 29 -14.29 -15.68 11.22
CA THR A 29 -14.80 -16.37 10.04
C THR A 29 -14.33 -15.61 8.80
N ALA A 30 -14.14 -16.33 7.69
CA ALA A 30 -13.81 -15.79 6.37
C ALA A 30 -14.57 -14.47 6.06
N PRO A 31 -14.00 -13.56 5.26
CA PRO A 31 -14.66 -12.31 4.90
C PRO A 31 -16.11 -12.55 4.49
N PRO A 32 -17.05 -11.64 4.84
CA PRO A 32 -18.44 -11.77 4.44
C PRO A 32 -18.46 -11.89 2.92
N PRO A 33 -19.18 -12.86 2.34
CA PRO A 33 -19.04 -13.13 0.93
C PRO A 33 -19.74 -12.09 0.05
N LEU A 34 -20.02 -10.88 0.53
CA LEU A 34 -20.50 -9.75 -0.26
C LEU A 34 -19.37 -8.71 -0.28
N LEU A 35 -18.78 -8.49 -1.46
CA LEU A 35 -17.63 -7.62 -1.65
C LEU A 35 -17.94 -6.54 -2.68
N ILE A 36 -17.35 -5.36 -2.50
CA ILE A 36 -17.23 -4.33 -3.53
C ILE A 36 -16.21 -4.83 -4.56
N THR A 37 -16.59 -4.90 -5.83
CA THR A 37 -15.75 -5.50 -6.88
C THR A 37 -15.32 -4.53 -7.97
N GLU A 38 -16.05 -3.44 -8.20
CA GLU A 38 -15.63 -2.42 -9.16
C GLU A 38 -16.26 -1.06 -8.80
N ILE A 39 -15.50 0.04 -8.93
CA ILE A 39 -16.02 1.42 -8.80
C ILE A 39 -15.64 2.27 -10.01
N TYR A 40 -16.52 3.21 -10.37
CA TYR A 40 -16.33 4.11 -11.50
C TYR A 40 -16.58 5.56 -11.10
N ALA A 41 -15.48 6.26 -10.75
CA ALA A 41 -15.51 7.62 -10.21
C ALA A 41 -15.36 8.69 -11.33
N ASP A 42 -14.24 8.72 -12.07
CA ASP A 42 -13.97 9.74 -13.10
C ASP A 42 -14.58 9.35 -14.45
N THR A 43 -15.84 9.70 -14.67
CA THR A 43 -16.62 9.26 -15.83
C THR A 43 -16.34 10.14 -17.07
N PRO A 44 -16.58 9.64 -18.29
CA PRO A 44 -16.36 10.43 -19.51
C PRO A 44 -17.31 11.62 -19.61
N GLY A 45 -18.46 11.61 -18.96
CA GLY A 45 -19.50 12.63 -19.07
C GLY A 45 -19.80 13.34 -17.75
N ASP A 46 -21.00 13.12 -17.23
CA ASP A 46 -21.54 13.73 -16.01
C ASP A 46 -21.46 12.76 -14.85
N ASP A 47 -20.47 12.94 -13.98
CA ASP A 47 -20.22 12.08 -12.82
C ASP A 47 -21.48 11.94 -11.94
N ALA A 48 -22.27 13.02 -11.79
CA ALA A 48 -23.54 13.00 -11.05
C ALA A 48 -24.65 12.14 -11.71
N ALA A 49 -24.45 11.60 -12.91
CA ALA A 49 -25.36 10.66 -13.52
C ALA A 49 -24.71 9.29 -13.78
N GLU A 50 -23.39 9.28 -13.97
CA GLU A 50 -22.65 8.19 -14.58
C GLU A 50 -21.83 7.36 -13.59
N GLU A 51 -21.53 7.86 -12.38
CA GLU A 51 -20.78 7.08 -11.38
C GLU A 51 -21.58 5.85 -10.93
N TRP A 52 -20.85 4.80 -10.55
CA TRP A 52 -21.44 3.59 -10.00
C TRP A 52 -20.42 2.79 -9.21
N LEU A 53 -20.95 1.90 -8.37
CA LEU A 53 -20.20 0.84 -7.71
C LEU A 53 -20.86 -0.52 -7.94
N GLU A 54 -20.07 -1.56 -7.86
CA GLU A 54 -20.47 -2.94 -8.08
C GLU A 54 -20.19 -3.78 -6.84
N LEU A 55 -21.15 -4.64 -6.48
CA LEU A 55 -20.97 -5.66 -5.46
C LEU A 55 -21.13 -7.06 -6.08
N ALA A 56 -20.34 -8.02 -5.64
CA ALA A 56 -20.51 -9.44 -5.99
C ALA A 56 -20.67 -10.31 -4.75
N TYR A 57 -21.51 -11.35 -4.86
CA TYR A 57 -21.77 -12.28 -3.77
C TYR A 57 -21.19 -13.68 -4.01
N PHE A 58 -20.29 -14.13 -3.15
CA PHE A 58 -19.57 -15.41 -3.23
C PHE A 58 -20.07 -16.45 -2.21
N GLY A 59 -21.27 -16.26 -1.66
CA GLY A 59 -21.84 -17.17 -0.66
C GLY A 59 -22.65 -18.30 -1.30
N GLU A 60 -23.04 -19.29 -0.49
CA GLU A 60 -23.67 -20.52 -0.99
C GLU A 60 -25.20 -20.47 -1.09
N ALA A 61 -25.84 -19.46 -0.49
CA ALA A 61 -27.30 -19.29 -0.47
C ALA A 61 -27.70 -17.84 -0.71
N PRO A 62 -28.88 -17.55 -1.29
CA PRO A 62 -29.31 -16.17 -1.50
C PRO A 62 -29.25 -15.33 -0.22
N LEU A 63 -28.63 -14.16 -0.32
CA LEU A 63 -28.50 -13.20 0.77
C LEU A 63 -29.58 -12.11 0.63
N PRO A 64 -30.51 -11.98 1.60
CA PRO A 64 -31.37 -10.81 1.68
C PRO A 64 -30.52 -9.57 1.98
N LEU A 65 -30.67 -8.53 1.17
CA LEU A 65 -29.92 -7.28 1.30
C LEU A 65 -30.71 -6.17 1.98
N ALA A 66 -32.00 -6.36 2.27
CA ALA A 66 -32.80 -5.33 2.92
C ALA A 66 -32.11 -4.79 4.19
N GLY A 67 -31.81 -3.49 4.19
CA GLY A 67 -31.10 -2.82 5.29
C GLY A 67 -29.57 -2.83 5.22
N TYR A 68 -28.94 -3.68 4.38
CA TYR A 68 -27.52 -3.54 4.04
C TYR A 68 -27.29 -2.19 3.37
N GLN A 69 -26.09 -1.64 3.50
CA GLN A 69 -25.84 -0.24 3.18
C GLN A 69 -24.56 -0.06 2.41
N ILE A 70 -24.55 0.95 1.55
CA ILE A 70 -23.34 1.46 0.91
C ILE A 70 -23.24 2.96 1.19
N GLY A 71 -22.03 3.50 1.16
CA GLY A 71 -21.83 4.94 1.29
C GLY A 71 -20.39 5.36 1.17
N ASP A 72 -20.16 6.66 1.24
CA ASP A 72 -18.86 7.33 1.27
C ASP A 72 -18.58 7.99 2.63
N GLU A 73 -19.56 8.03 3.55
CA GLU A 73 -19.37 8.63 4.88
C GLU A 73 -18.77 7.63 5.90
N GLU A 74 -17.53 7.88 6.32
CA GLU A 74 -16.81 7.10 7.34
C GLU A 74 -17.21 7.46 8.79
N SER A 75 -17.92 8.58 8.99
CA SER A 75 -18.32 9.08 10.31
C SER A 75 -19.84 9.23 10.50
N THR A 76 -20.39 8.59 11.55
CA THR A 76 -21.80 8.79 11.90
C THR A 76 -22.15 10.27 12.16
N GLY A 77 -23.12 10.77 11.40
CA GLY A 77 -23.66 12.13 11.46
C GLY A 77 -22.98 13.11 10.51
N GLY A 78 -22.10 12.65 9.62
CA GLY A 78 -21.42 13.51 8.68
C GLY A 78 -22.26 13.95 7.47
N GLY A 79 -21.55 14.59 6.54
CA GLY A 79 -22.13 15.36 5.43
C GLY A 79 -22.22 14.60 4.11
N GLU A 80 -21.64 13.41 4.02
CA GLU A 80 -21.62 12.54 2.84
C GLU A 80 -22.82 11.56 2.87
N GLY A 81 -22.84 10.58 1.97
CA GLY A 81 -23.96 9.72 1.70
C GLY A 81 -23.87 8.34 2.34
N MET A 82 -24.99 7.89 2.91
CA MET A 82 -25.21 6.48 3.27
C MET A 82 -26.59 6.07 2.78
N MET A 83 -26.66 4.95 2.06
CA MET A 83 -27.90 4.43 1.49
C MET A 83 -28.06 2.92 1.69
N ALA A 84 -29.25 2.50 2.07
CA ALA A 84 -29.63 1.13 2.30
C ALA A 84 -30.35 0.52 1.08
N PHE A 85 -30.15 -0.78 0.87
CA PHE A 85 -30.93 -1.57 -0.08
C PHE A 85 -32.41 -1.66 0.36
N PRO A 86 -33.36 -1.61 -0.58
CA PRO A 86 -34.79 -1.59 -0.27
C PRO A 86 -35.30 -2.95 0.23
N GLU A 87 -36.49 -2.93 0.83
CA GLU A 87 -37.22 -4.16 1.19
C GLU A 87 -37.35 -5.11 -0.01
N GLY A 88 -37.10 -6.40 0.23
CA GLY A 88 -37.12 -7.43 -0.81
C GLY A 88 -35.88 -7.49 -1.71
N ALA A 89 -34.88 -6.62 -1.51
CA ALA A 89 -33.58 -6.76 -2.16
C ALA A 89 -32.90 -8.07 -1.75
N SER A 90 -32.30 -8.76 -2.71
CA SER A 90 -31.55 -9.99 -2.48
C SER A 90 -30.52 -10.21 -3.57
N ILE A 91 -29.44 -10.89 -3.25
CA ILE A 91 -28.40 -11.30 -4.19
C ILE A 91 -28.18 -12.81 -4.11
N ALA A 92 -28.17 -13.50 -5.24
CA ALA A 92 -27.95 -14.92 -5.33
C ALA A 92 -26.45 -15.27 -5.35
N PRO A 93 -26.08 -16.53 -5.06
CA PRO A 93 -24.71 -17.01 -5.22
C PRO A 93 -24.10 -16.69 -6.60
N ASN A 94 -22.93 -16.07 -6.60
CA ASN A 94 -22.16 -15.58 -7.76
C ASN A 94 -22.89 -14.53 -8.62
N GLU A 95 -23.91 -13.88 -8.06
CA GLU A 95 -24.56 -12.74 -8.71
C GLU A 95 -23.79 -11.46 -8.44
N VAL A 96 -23.88 -10.54 -9.40
CA VAL A 96 -23.28 -9.21 -9.37
C VAL A 96 -24.40 -8.18 -9.41
N ILE A 97 -24.32 -7.17 -8.57
CA ILE A 97 -25.24 -6.03 -8.58
C ILE A 97 -24.47 -4.75 -8.81
N VAL A 98 -25.02 -3.88 -9.65
CA VAL A 98 -24.50 -2.53 -9.86
C VAL A 98 -25.46 -1.54 -9.22
N VAL A 99 -24.92 -0.62 -8.44
CA VAL A 99 -25.64 0.53 -7.89
C VAL A 99 -25.06 1.79 -8.52
N ALA A 100 -25.87 2.45 -9.36
CA ALA A 100 -25.42 3.64 -10.08
C ALA A 100 -26.07 4.92 -9.54
N GLN A 101 -25.44 6.06 -9.78
CA GLN A 101 -26.03 7.36 -9.46
C GLN A 101 -27.42 7.50 -10.10
N THR A 102 -27.53 7.17 -11.39
CA THR A 102 -28.81 7.09 -12.11
C THR A 102 -28.82 5.91 -13.07
N ALA A 103 -29.97 5.23 -13.21
CA ALA A 103 -30.16 4.19 -14.20
C ALA A 103 -30.02 4.71 -15.64
N VAL A 104 -30.49 5.93 -15.92
CA VAL A 104 -30.39 6.56 -17.24
C VAL A 104 -28.93 6.80 -17.63
N GLY A 105 -28.11 7.34 -16.72
CA GLY A 105 -26.69 7.62 -16.96
C GLY A 105 -25.88 6.35 -17.20
N PHE A 106 -26.02 5.36 -16.30
CA PHE A 106 -25.38 4.06 -16.47
C PHE A 106 -25.75 3.39 -17.80
N ARG A 107 -27.05 3.35 -18.15
CA ARG A 107 -27.51 2.77 -19.41
C ARG A 107 -26.98 3.50 -20.64
N ALA A 108 -26.74 4.81 -20.56
CA ALA A 108 -26.19 5.56 -21.68
C ALA A 108 -24.75 5.11 -22.02
N LEU A 109 -23.97 4.72 -21.02
CA LEU A 109 -22.60 4.22 -21.20
C LEU A 109 -22.54 2.72 -21.54
N PHE A 110 -23.34 1.89 -20.87
CA PHE A 110 -23.19 0.43 -20.92
C PHE A 110 -24.33 -0.30 -21.65
N GLY A 111 -25.36 0.42 -22.12
CA GLY A 111 -26.44 -0.13 -22.95
C GLY A 111 -27.48 -0.98 -22.20
N GLN A 112 -27.41 -1.07 -20.87
CA GLN A 112 -28.33 -1.80 -20.00
C GLN A 112 -28.55 -1.05 -18.67
N ASN A 113 -29.63 -1.34 -17.96
CA ASN A 113 -29.89 -0.75 -16.64
C ASN A 113 -28.95 -1.35 -15.57
N PRO A 114 -28.60 -0.58 -14.53
CA PRO A 114 -28.00 -1.13 -13.32
C PRO A 114 -29.06 -1.92 -12.53
N THR A 115 -28.63 -2.62 -11.48
CA THR A 115 -29.55 -3.35 -10.60
C THR A 115 -30.34 -2.40 -9.71
N TYR A 116 -29.68 -1.37 -9.19
CA TYR A 116 -30.25 -0.34 -8.35
C TYR A 116 -29.79 1.04 -8.79
N GLU A 117 -30.57 2.07 -8.47
CA GLU A 117 -30.15 3.46 -8.65
C GLU A 117 -30.26 4.26 -7.34
N MET A 118 -29.36 5.22 -7.19
CA MET A 118 -29.28 6.10 -6.01
C MET A 118 -30.27 7.26 -6.11
N ARG A 119 -30.39 7.83 -7.33
CA ARG A 119 -31.34 8.87 -7.67
C ARG A 119 -32.29 8.37 -8.76
N GLU A 120 -33.58 8.39 -8.46
CA GLU A 120 -34.64 7.96 -9.38
C GLU A 120 -34.51 8.63 -10.76
N SER A 121 -34.36 7.79 -11.78
CA SER A 121 -34.29 8.20 -13.18
C SER A 121 -35.02 7.22 -14.12
N ASP A 122 -35.26 5.98 -13.68
CA ASP A 122 -36.05 4.99 -14.39
C ASP A 122 -36.93 4.18 -13.42
N PRO A 123 -38.27 4.28 -13.51
CA PRO A 123 -39.17 3.59 -12.57
C PRO A 123 -39.13 2.05 -12.68
N ALA A 124 -38.42 1.49 -13.66
CA ALA A 124 -38.16 0.06 -13.77
C ALA A 124 -36.95 -0.41 -12.93
N VAL A 125 -36.13 0.52 -12.41
CA VAL A 125 -34.97 0.23 -11.57
C VAL A 125 -35.31 0.57 -10.12
N PRO A 126 -35.15 -0.36 -9.17
CA PRO A 126 -35.37 -0.07 -7.76
C PRO A 126 -34.40 0.98 -7.20
N ASN A 127 -34.91 1.91 -6.40
CA ASN A 127 -34.09 2.91 -5.72
C ASN A 127 -33.44 2.36 -4.44
N MET A 128 -32.25 2.84 -4.15
CA MET A 128 -31.65 2.81 -2.82
C MET A 128 -32.38 3.78 -1.89
N LEU A 129 -32.26 3.57 -0.57
CA LEU A 129 -32.96 4.36 0.46
C LEU A 129 -31.97 5.14 1.32
N PRO A 130 -32.10 6.46 1.50
CA PRO A 130 -31.19 7.22 2.37
C PRO A 130 -31.25 6.76 3.83
N VAL A 131 -30.10 6.77 4.51
CA VAL A 131 -29.95 6.40 5.92
C VAL A 131 -29.59 7.64 6.76
N PRO A 132 -30.56 8.54 7.05
CA PRO A 132 -30.31 9.81 7.74
C PRO A 132 -29.85 9.66 9.21
N SER A 133 -29.92 8.45 9.76
CA SER A 133 -29.33 8.14 11.07
C SER A 133 -27.81 8.05 11.02
N LEU A 134 -27.23 7.76 9.85
CA LEU A 134 -25.79 7.65 9.65
C LEU A 134 -25.21 8.85 8.90
N ALA A 135 -25.83 9.29 7.82
CA ALA A 135 -25.33 10.44 7.04
C ALA A 135 -26.47 11.15 6.31
N THR A 136 -26.29 12.43 5.99
CA THR A 136 -27.37 13.28 5.44
C THR A 136 -27.16 13.77 4.01
N GLY A 137 -26.00 13.48 3.43
CA GLY A 137 -25.62 13.83 2.07
C GLY A 137 -26.07 12.80 1.03
N GLU A 138 -25.44 12.91 -0.13
CA GLU A 138 -25.57 11.98 -1.25
C GLU A 138 -24.22 11.32 -1.47
N ILE A 139 -24.21 10.07 -1.92
CA ILE A 139 -22.96 9.39 -2.30
C ILE A 139 -22.44 10.07 -3.56
N GLY A 140 -21.17 10.49 -3.56
CA GLY A 140 -20.51 11.03 -4.74
C GLY A 140 -19.04 10.62 -4.74
N LEU A 141 -18.57 10.00 -5.82
CA LEU A 141 -17.24 9.40 -5.87
C LEU A 141 -16.22 10.41 -6.39
N ALA A 142 -15.56 11.15 -5.51
CA ALA A 142 -14.66 12.21 -5.94
C ALA A 142 -13.51 11.70 -6.85
N ASN A 143 -13.30 12.35 -7.99
CA ASN A 143 -12.30 11.95 -9.00
C ASN A 143 -10.86 11.96 -8.49
N GLY A 144 -10.57 12.81 -7.50
CA GLY A 144 -9.24 12.92 -6.87
C GLY A 144 -8.95 11.81 -5.87
N GLY A 145 -10.00 11.23 -5.31
CA GLY A 145 -9.96 10.21 -4.28
C GLY A 145 -11.12 10.34 -3.31
N ASP A 146 -11.52 9.19 -2.78
CA ASP A 146 -12.68 9.01 -1.91
C ASP A 146 -12.64 7.61 -1.30
N GLU A 147 -13.63 7.30 -0.47
CA GLU A 147 -13.90 5.98 0.03
C GLU A 147 -15.27 5.45 -0.40
N VAL A 148 -15.40 4.13 -0.42
CA VAL A 148 -16.70 3.46 -0.48
C VAL A 148 -16.74 2.41 0.60
N LEU A 149 -17.83 2.38 1.35
CA LEU A 149 -18.07 1.53 2.49
C LEU A 149 -19.25 0.61 2.17
N LEU A 150 -19.17 -0.64 2.62
CA LEU A 150 -20.25 -1.61 2.63
C LEU A 150 -20.51 -2.03 4.08
N LEU A 151 -21.75 -1.86 4.53
CA LEU A 151 -22.19 -2.22 5.88
C LEU A 151 -23.34 -3.22 5.82
N ASP A 152 -23.45 -4.05 6.85
CA ASP A 152 -24.60 -4.93 7.06
C ASP A 152 -25.82 -4.18 7.60
N ALA A 153 -26.94 -4.90 7.80
CA ALA A 153 -28.18 -4.31 8.32
C ALA A 153 -28.12 -3.89 9.81
N ASN A 154 -27.02 -4.18 10.52
CA ASN A 154 -26.76 -3.79 11.89
C ASN A 154 -25.73 -2.65 12.00
N ASP A 155 -25.40 -2.00 10.87
CA ASP A 155 -24.37 -0.97 10.74
C ASP A 155 -22.94 -1.51 11.02
N GLU A 156 -22.70 -2.82 10.88
CA GLU A 156 -21.35 -3.41 10.97
C GLU A 156 -20.63 -3.32 9.62
N TRP A 157 -19.35 -2.97 9.64
CA TRP A 157 -18.50 -2.89 8.46
C TRP A 157 -18.28 -4.28 7.85
N LEU A 158 -18.42 -4.38 6.52
CA LEU A 158 -18.26 -5.63 5.77
C LEU A 158 -17.11 -5.60 4.76
N ASP A 159 -17.04 -4.54 3.95
CA ASP A 159 -16.00 -4.34 2.94
C ASP A 159 -15.87 -2.84 2.66
N ALA A 160 -14.74 -2.41 2.11
CA ALA A 160 -14.53 -1.04 1.71
C ALA A 160 -13.39 -0.88 0.70
N ILE A 161 -13.32 0.31 0.11
CA ILE A 161 -12.19 0.77 -0.68
C ILE A 161 -11.85 2.21 -0.30
N SER A 162 -10.57 2.52 -0.14
CA SER A 162 -10.05 3.90 -0.24
C SER A 162 -9.28 4.05 -1.53
N TYR A 163 -9.49 5.16 -2.25
CA TYR A 163 -8.77 5.46 -3.48
C TYR A 163 -8.35 6.92 -3.59
N GLY A 164 -7.40 7.19 -4.48
CA GLY A 164 -6.89 8.54 -4.73
C GLY A 164 -6.19 9.14 -3.51
N ASP A 165 -6.72 10.25 -2.99
CA ASP A 165 -6.26 10.94 -1.79
C ASP A 165 -7.00 10.56 -0.49
N SER A 166 -8.02 9.70 -0.52
CA SER A 166 -8.66 9.20 0.69
C SER A 166 -7.79 8.17 1.42
N THR A 167 -7.71 8.28 2.74
CA THR A 167 -7.06 7.29 3.62
C THR A 167 -8.01 6.78 4.71
N ALA A 168 -9.32 6.88 4.50
CA ALA A 168 -10.33 6.63 5.52
C ALA A 168 -10.34 5.17 6.01
N VAL A 169 -10.11 4.23 5.09
CA VAL A 169 -10.21 2.79 5.33
C VAL A 169 -8.82 2.14 5.32
N PHE A 170 -8.09 2.30 4.21
CA PHE A 170 -6.73 1.80 4.04
C PHE A 170 -5.90 2.75 3.16
N ALA A 171 -4.60 2.45 2.99
CA ALA A 171 -3.76 3.20 2.07
C ALA A 171 -4.33 3.13 0.65
N PRO A 172 -4.65 4.26 0.00
CA PRO A 172 -5.51 4.26 -1.16
C PRO A 172 -4.90 3.53 -2.35
N VAL A 173 -5.75 2.85 -3.12
CA VAL A 173 -5.39 2.53 -4.50
C VAL A 173 -5.38 3.83 -5.30
N ARG A 174 -4.47 3.96 -6.26
CA ARG A 174 -4.43 5.15 -7.12
C ARG A 174 -5.80 5.36 -7.80
N ALA A 175 -6.32 6.58 -7.77
CA ALA A 175 -7.54 6.94 -8.51
C ALA A 175 -7.44 6.53 -9.99
N ALA A 176 -8.51 5.92 -10.50
CA ALA A 176 -8.57 5.56 -11.92
C ALA A 176 -8.61 6.83 -12.79
N PRO A 177 -7.85 6.88 -13.89
CA PRO A 177 -7.96 7.97 -14.86
C PRO A 177 -9.37 8.05 -15.45
N ARG A 178 -9.75 9.24 -15.91
CA ARG A 178 -11.01 9.44 -16.67
C ARG A 178 -11.32 8.34 -17.66
N GLY A 179 -12.53 7.80 -17.54
CA GLY A 179 -13.06 6.76 -18.40
C GLY A 179 -12.68 5.34 -17.96
N GLN A 180 -11.88 5.16 -16.91
CA GLN A 180 -11.43 3.88 -16.36
C GLN A 180 -12.01 3.66 -14.97
N SER A 181 -12.09 2.41 -14.54
CA SER A 181 -12.59 2.00 -13.22
C SER A 181 -11.48 1.45 -12.34
N LEU A 182 -11.78 1.27 -11.06
CA LEU A 182 -11.00 0.46 -10.13
C LEU A 182 -11.72 -0.86 -9.92
N GLU A 183 -11.04 -1.98 -10.18
CA GLU A 183 -11.61 -3.32 -10.12
C GLU A 183 -10.83 -4.18 -9.13
N ARG A 184 -11.55 -4.93 -8.30
CA ARG A 184 -11.01 -5.96 -7.41
C ARG A 184 -10.58 -7.18 -8.22
N THR A 185 -9.33 -7.62 -8.05
CA THR A 185 -8.71 -8.71 -8.81
C THR A 185 -7.87 -9.65 -7.92
N PRO A 186 -8.25 -10.93 -7.79
CA PRO A 186 -9.51 -11.52 -8.21
C PRO A 186 -10.70 -11.00 -7.42
N SER A 187 -11.89 -10.94 -8.02
CA SER A 187 -13.10 -10.43 -7.37
C SER A 187 -13.49 -11.12 -6.04
N PRO A 188 -13.29 -12.44 -5.83
CA PRO A 188 -13.60 -13.06 -4.54
C PRO A 188 -12.58 -12.75 -3.43
N CYS A 189 -11.56 -11.94 -3.72
CA CYS A 189 -10.38 -11.82 -2.87
C CYS A 189 -10.26 -10.45 -2.25
N ASP A 190 -10.17 -10.48 -0.94
CA ASP A 190 -10.17 -9.30 -0.12
C ASP A 190 -9.16 -9.46 1.01
N THR A 191 -8.19 -8.56 1.01
CA THR A 191 -7.13 -8.44 1.99
C THR A 191 -7.24 -7.13 2.76
N ASP A 192 -8.37 -6.42 2.62
CA ASP A 192 -8.60 -5.08 3.16
C ASP A 192 -7.50 -4.11 2.72
N SER A 193 -7.08 -4.17 1.45
CA SER A 193 -5.97 -3.35 0.96
C SER A 193 -6.08 -2.94 -0.50
N ALA A 194 -5.35 -1.88 -0.87
CA ALA A 194 -5.21 -1.46 -2.26
C ALA A 194 -4.66 -2.55 -3.20
N ALA A 195 -3.99 -3.58 -2.67
CA ALA A 195 -3.45 -4.68 -3.48
C ALA A 195 -4.55 -5.53 -4.12
N ASP A 196 -5.75 -5.50 -3.55
CA ASP A 196 -6.90 -6.18 -4.13
C ASP A 196 -7.39 -5.47 -5.39
N TRP A 197 -6.99 -4.20 -5.59
CA TRP A 197 -7.57 -3.33 -6.61
C TRP A 197 -6.57 -3.02 -7.73
N ARG A 198 -7.06 -2.97 -8.96
CA ARG A 198 -6.31 -2.47 -10.12
C ARG A 198 -7.11 -1.45 -10.90
N VAL A 199 -6.42 -0.61 -11.66
CA VAL A 199 -7.06 0.17 -12.72
C VAL A 199 -7.51 -0.77 -13.83
N GLN A 200 -8.79 -0.70 -14.19
CA GLN A 200 -9.40 -1.42 -15.30
C GLN A 200 -9.58 -0.43 -16.48
N PRO A 201 -8.76 -0.53 -17.54
CA PRO A 201 -8.79 0.43 -18.65
C PRO A 201 -10.10 0.45 -19.44
N THR A 202 -10.90 -0.60 -19.35
CA THR A 202 -12.23 -0.68 -19.96
C THR A 202 -13.19 -1.21 -18.91
N PRO A 203 -14.00 -0.36 -18.27
CA PRO A 203 -14.87 -0.78 -17.18
C PRO A 203 -15.75 -1.96 -17.56
N THR A 204 -15.90 -2.90 -16.64
CA THR A 204 -16.52 -4.21 -16.86
C THR A 204 -17.71 -4.47 -15.94
N PRO A 205 -18.70 -3.56 -15.88
CA PRO A 205 -19.81 -3.73 -14.95
C PRO A 205 -20.60 -5.01 -15.26
N LEU A 206 -21.16 -5.58 -14.20
CA LEU A 206 -21.91 -6.84 -14.16
C LEU A 206 -21.02 -8.06 -14.46
N THR A 207 -19.71 -7.96 -14.23
CA THR A 207 -18.79 -9.09 -14.43
C THR A 207 -17.86 -9.27 -13.24
N ILE A 208 -17.55 -10.53 -12.92
CA ILE A 208 -16.51 -10.87 -11.96
C ILE A 208 -15.22 -11.22 -12.70
N THR A 209 -14.09 -10.76 -12.19
CA THR A 209 -12.78 -11.32 -12.53
C THR A 209 -12.59 -12.60 -11.70
N PRO A 210 -12.64 -13.78 -12.33
CA PRO A 210 -12.49 -15.04 -11.61
C PRO A 210 -11.03 -15.21 -11.17
N GLY A 211 -10.87 -15.87 -10.05
CA GLY A 211 -9.59 -16.31 -9.56
C GLY A 211 -9.78 -16.97 -8.20
N GLU A 212 -8.80 -17.77 -7.82
CA GLU A 212 -8.72 -18.22 -6.45
C GLU A 212 -7.98 -17.13 -5.68
N CYS A 213 -8.52 -16.77 -4.54
CA CYS A 213 -7.71 -16.08 -3.56
C CYS A 213 -6.58 -17.02 -3.26
N GLU A 214 -5.35 -16.52 -3.30
CA GLU A 214 -4.20 -17.32 -2.90
C GLU A 214 -4.44 -17.70 -1.43
N GLN A 215 -5.13 -18.81 -1.24
CA GLN A 215 -5.08 -19.57 -0.03
C GLN A 215 -3.69 -20.15 -0.07
N GLY A 216 -2.86 -19.79 0.90
CA GLY A 216 -1.64 -20.54 1.15
C GLY A 216 -1.97 -22.02 1.24
N THR A 217 -1.83 -22.73 0.13
CA THR A 217 -2.04 -24.17 0.03
C THR A 217 -0.85 -24.72 -0.72
N GLY A 218 0.14 -25.17 0.05
CA GLY A 218 1.12 -26.12 -0.45
C GLY A 218 0.37 -27.37 -0.90
N ASN A 219 0.22 -27.53 -2.20
CA ASN A 219 -0.55 -28.61 -2.79
C ASN A 219 0.13 -29.96 -2.56
N GLU A 220 -0.69 -30.95 -2.18
CA GLU A 220 -0.32 -32.34 -1.95
C GLU A 220 0.18 -32.99 -3.25
N GLY A 221 1.51 -33.09 -3.39
CA GLY A 221 2.16 -34.06 -4.26
C GLY A 221 2.28 -35.39 -3.53
N GLN A 222 1.51 -36.39 -3.98
CA GLN A 222 1.58 -37.79 -3.54
C GLN A 222 3.03 -38.28 -3.35
N GLY A 223 3.41 -38.53 -2.10
CA GLY A 223 4.65 -39.21 -1.70
C GLY A 223 4.38 -40.04 -0.47
N THR A 224 4.47 -41.35 -0.61
CA THR A 224 4.12 -42.36 0.40
C THR A 224 5.10 -42.40 1.57
N GLY A 225 4.59 -42.35 2.81
CA GLY A 225 5.27 -42.73 4.06
C GLY A 225 6.28 -41.68 4.58
N GLU A 226 6.42 -41.39 5.86
CA GLU A 226 6.04 -42.07 7.10
C GLU A 226 5.81 -41.01 8.19
N GLU A 227 4.99 -41.35 9.18
CA GLU A 227 4.70 -40.53 10.35
C GLU A 227 5.98 -40.15 11.11
N GLY A 228 6.18 -38.84 11.29
CA GLY A 228 7.21 -38.26 12.15
C GLY A 228 6.66 -37.00 12.81
N GLN A 229 6.42 -37.12 14.11
CA GLN A 229 5.85 -36.14 15.01
C GLN A 229 6.94 -35.15 15.48
N GLU A 230 6.72 -33.83 15.36
CA GLU A 230 7.37 -32.75 16.15
C GLU A 230 6.64 -31.42 15.84
N THR A 231 5.82 -30.88 16.75
CA THR A 231 6.13 -29.84 17.76
C THR A 231 6.92 -28.65 17.23
N GLY A 232 6.34 -27.45 17.36
CA GLY A 232 6.69 -26.26 16.59
C GLY A 232 8.01 -25.57 16.89
N ASP A 233 8.38 -24.69 15.95
CA ASP A 233 9.23 -23.52 16.16
C ASP A 233 8.99 -22.51 15.02
N GLU A 234 9.12 -21.22 15.32
CA GLU A 234 9.04 -20.13 14.35
C GLU A 234 10.16 -20.28 13.30
N GLY A 235 9.86 -20.11 12.01
CA GLY A 235 10.81 -20.36 10.92
C GLY A 235 12.07 -19.50 11.01
N GLN A 236 13.22 -20.13 11.21
CA GLN A 236 14.53 -19.47 11.33
C GLN A 236 14.97 -18.89 9.97
N VAL A 237 15.12 -17.56 9.88
CA VAL A 237 15.52 -16.83 8.65
C VAL A 237 17.00 -17.12 8.28
N THR A 238 17.82 -17.43 9.27
CA THR A 238 19.25 -17.73 9.12
C THR A 238 19.59 -19.12 9.66
N ASN A 239 20.64 -19.72 9.08
CA ASN A 239 21.25 -20.94 9.61
C ASN A 239 22.11 -20.63 10.86
N ASP A 240 22.64 -21.68 11.51
CA ASP A 240 23.51 -21.57 12.69
C ASP A 240 24.81 -20.76 12.47
N GLN A 241 25.10 -20.36 11.23
CA GLN A 241 26.24 -19.52 10.85
C GLN A 241 25.84 -18.07 10.56
N GLY A 242 24.57 -17.70 10.78
CA GLY A 242 24.05 -16.35 10.53
C GLY A 242 23.83 -16.03 9.06
N GLN A 243 23.88 -17.02 8.16
CA GLN A 243 23.60 -16.83 6.74
C GLN A 243 22.14 -17.18 6.44
N LEU A 244 21.52 -16.49 5.47
CA LEU A 244 20.20 -16.86 4.95
C LEU A 244 20.14 -18.35 4.58
N THR A 245 19.01 -18.99 4.88
CA THR A 245 18.74 -20.36 4.42
C THR A 245 18.67 -20.40 2.89
N ASN A 246 18.81 -21.58 2.27
CA ASN A 246 18.72 -21.69 0.81
C ASN A 246 17.39 -21.18 0.25
N ASP A 247 16.29 -21.42 0.98
CA ASP A 247 14.96 -20.97 0.59
C ASP A 247 14.85 -19.44 0.64
N GLN A 248 15.39 -18.81 1.68
CA GLN A 248 15.43 -17.35 1.78
C GLN A 248 16.34 -16.70 0.74
N ARG A 249 17.50 -17.30 0.41
CA ARG A 249 18.39 -16.81 -0.67
C ARG A 249 17.76 -16.89 -2.05
N GLN A 250 16.80 -17.79 -2.26
CA GLN A 250 16.10 -17.91 -3.54
C GLN A 250 14.95 -16.89 -3.65
N LEU A 251 14.52 -16.32 -2.53
CA LEU A 251 13.47 -15.29 -2.46
C LEU A 251 14.02 -13.87 -2.49
N THR A 252 15.31 -13.68 -2.20
CA THR A 252 15.98 -12.37 -2.28
C THR A 252 16.22 -11.95 -3.73
N ILE A 253 15.84 -10.72 -4.06
CA ILE A 253 16.08 -10.08 -5.35
C ILE A 253 17.25 -9.09 -5.17
N PRO A 254 18.27 -9.07 -6.07
CA PRO A 254 19.30 -8.04 -6.05
C PRO A 254 18.68 -6.65 -6.21
N ILE A 255 19.19 -5.65 -5.48
CA ILE A 255 18.64 -4.30 -5.51
C ILE A 255 18.70 -3.69 -6.92
N GLY A 256 19.74 -3.99 -7.70
CA GLY A 256 19.83 -3.61 -9.12
C GLY A 256 18.62 -4.04 -9.96
N GLN A 257 18.02 -5.20 -9.67
CA GLN A 257 16.81 -5.66 -10.37
C GLN A 257 15.53 -4.98 -9.89
N VAL A 258 15.51 -4.46 -8.67
CA VAL A 258 14.41 -3.66 -8.13
C VAL A 258 14.36 -2.30 -8.84
N GLN A 259 15.51 -1.63 -8.87
CA GLN A 259 15.73 -0.33 -9.53
C GLN A 259 15.57 -0.45 -11.06
N GLY A 260 16.26 -1.39 -11.70
CA GLY A 260 16.32 -1.43 -13.15
C GLY A 260 17.09 -0.25 -13.75
N SER A 261 17.12 -0.18 -15.09
CA SER A 261 17.99 0.77 -15.81
C SER A 261 17.26 2.03 -16.30
N SER A 262 16.07 2.31 -15.76
CA SER A 262 15.21 3.42 -16.18
C SER A 262 15.09 4.44 -15.05
N GLU A 263 14.44 5.59 -15.30
CA GLU A 263 14.11 6.59 -14.28
C GLU A 263 12.97 6.15 -13.34
N THR A 264 12.45 4.95 -13.56
CA THR A 264 11.41 4.31 -12.75
C THR A 264 11.82 2.90 -12.44
N ALA A 265 11.57 2.48 -11.20
CA ALA A 265 11.88 1.16 -10.70
C ALA A 265 11.30 0.05 -11.60
N ALA A 266 12.13 -0.93 -11.98
CA ALA A 266 11.68 -2.08 -12.76
C ALA A 266 10.62 -2.92 -12.03
N LEU A 267 10.67 -2.94 -10.69
CA LEU A 267 9.73 -3.64 -9.84
C LEU A 267 8.78 -2.69 -9.10
N LEU A 268 8.51 -1.50 -9.65
CA LEU A 268 7.55 -0.55 -9.11
C LEU A 268 6.22 -1.22 -8.76
N ASN A 269 5.70 -0.95 -7.57
CA ASN A 269 4.48 -1.52 -6.98
C ASN A 269 4.52 -3.05 -6.79
N ARG A 270 5.71 -3.64 -6.71
CA ARG A 270 5.89 -5.03 -6.31
C ARG A 270 6.40 -5.08 -4.88
N ARG A 271 5.91 -6.03 -4.10
CA ARG A 271 6.51 -6.41 -2.83
C ARG A 271 7.75 -7.26 -3.12
N VAL A 272 8.89 -6.83 -2.62
CA VAL A 272 10.17 -7.50 -2.85
C VAL A 272 10.84 -7.79 -1.52
N THR A 273 11.64 -8.85 -1.49
CA THR A 273 12.57 -9.12 -0.40
C THR A 273 13.98 -8.86 -0.91
N VAL A 274 14.70 -7.94 -0.27
CA VAL A 274 16.07 -7.55 -0.63
C VAL A 274 17.00 -7.75 0.56
N GLN A 275 18.25 -8.07 0.28
CA GLN A 275 19.30 -8.22 1.29
C GLN A 275 20.39 -7.19 1.02
N GLY A 276 20.84 -6.48 2.06
CA GLY A 276 21.86 -5.46 1.86
C GLY A 276 22.48 -4.94 3.14
N ILE A 277 23.56 -4.16 2.99
CA ILE A 277 24.25 -3.46 4.06
C ILE A 277 23.65 -2.07 4.21
N VAL A 278 23.25 -1.69 5.43
CA VAL A 278 22.82 -0.32 5.75
C VAL A 278 24.01 0.64 5.63
N THR A 279 23.92 1.60 4.72
CA THR A 279 24.99 2.57 4.37
C THR A 279 24.72 3.98 4.89
N GLY A 280 23.45 4.31 5.19
CA GLY A 280 23.08 5.64 5.66
C GLY A 280 21.82 5.63 6.50
N LEU A 281 21.71 6.58 7.43
CA LEU A 281 20.52 6.80 8.26
C LEU A 281 20.08 8.25 8.11
N HIS A 282 18.79 8.48 7.92
CA HIS A 282 18.19 9.79 7.79
C HIS A 282 16.93 9.89 8.66
N SER A 283 16.67 11.08 9.19
CA SER A 283 15.42 11.36 9.88
C SER A 283 15.06 12.82 9.65
N ASP A 284 13.83 13.06 9.22
CA ASP A 284 13.30 14.40 8.96
C ASP A 284 12.08 14.67 9.85
N GLN A 285 11.91 15.92 10.26
CA GLN A 285 10.80 16.36 11.08
C GLN A 285 9.91 17.29 10.27
N ASN A 286 8.64 16.93 10.11
CA ASN A 286 7.67 17.78 9.44
C ASN A 286 7.31 19.03 10.30
N LEU A 287 6.55 19.96 9.73
CA LEU A 287 6.15 21.21 10.39
C LEU A 287 5.28 21.00 11.65
N GLU A 288 4.71 19.81 11.83
CA GLU A 288 3.90 19.41 12.98
C GLU A 288 4.74 18.77 14.10
N GLY A 289 6.06 18.60 13.88
CA GLY A 289 6.98 17.99 14.83
C GLY A 289 7.04 16.47 14.76
N ILE A 290 6.40 15.84 13.76
CA ILE A 290 6.45 14.39 13.53
C ILE A 290 7.76 14.04 12.84
N VAL A 291 8.49 13.08 13.40
CA VAL A 291 9.75 12.58 12.84
C VAL A 291 9.48 11.35 11.98
N TYR A 292 10.02 11.35 10.77
CA TYR A 292 10.02 10.24 9.84
C TYR A 292 11.45 9.72 9.68
N HIS A 293 11.59 8.42 9.47
CA HIS A 293 12.87 7.73 9.40
C HIS A 293 13.03 7.05 8.04
N THR A 294 14.21 7.21 7.46
CA THR A 294 14.64 6.50 6.25
C THR A 294 16.03 5.96 6.50
N PHE A 295 16.32 4.74 6.09
CA PHE A 295 17.69 4.27 5.98
C PHE A 295 18.01 3.88 4.54
N PHE A 296 19.28 4.00 4.18
CA PHE A 296 19.78 3.60 2.87
C PHE A 296 20.51 2.29 3.05
N MET A 297 20.29 1.36 2.10
CA MET A 297 21.01 0.10 2.02
C MET A 297 21.53 -0.12 0.61
N GLN A 298 22.56 -0.94 0.48
CA GLN A 298 23.13 -1.33 -0.80
C GLN A 298 23.39 -2.84 -0.78
N ASP A 299 23.36 -3.49 -1.94
CA ASP A 299 23.58 -4.94 -2.05
C ASP A 299 24.84 -5.39 -1.29
N VAL A 300 24.79 -6.60 -0.75
CA VAL A 300 25.95 -7.18 -0.06
C VAL A 300 27.08 -7.38 -1.08
N PRO A 301 28.34 -6.98 -0.80
CA PRO A 301 29.42 -7.10 -1.76
C PRO A 301 29.56 -8.53 -2.34
N GLY A 302 29.39 -8.67 -3.65
CA GLY A 302 29.42 -9.93 -4.38
C GLY A 302 28.05 -10.57 -4.64
N THR A 303 26.94 -9.95 -4.24
CA THR A 303 25.55 -10.39 -4.52
C THR A 303 24.80 -9.48 -5.50
N GLU A 304 25.46 -8.43 -6.00
CA GLU A 304 24.91 -7.50 -6.99
C GLU A 304 24.51 -8.23 -8.28
N ASP A 305 23.64 -7.63 -9.09
CA ASP A 305 23.24 -8.20 -10.39
C ASP A 305 24.33 -8.05 -11.47
N GLY A 306 25.34 -7.22 -11.21
CA GLY A 306 26.50 -7.01 -12.06
C GLY A 306 26.23 -6.08 -13.25
N ASP A 307 25.08 -5.42 -13.31
CA ASP A 307 24.78 -4.42 -14.34
C ASP A 307 25.13 -3.00 -13.83
N PRO A 308 26.19 -2.35 -14.37
CA PRO A 308 26.55 -0.99 -13.95
C PRO A 308 25.55 0.08 -14.39
N ALA A 309 24.49 -0.27 -15.11
CA ALA A 309 23.42 0.65 -15.50
C ALA A 309 22.25 0.67 -14.49
N THR A 310 22.25 -0.21 -13.50
CA THR A 310 21.23 -0.28 -12.45
C THR A 310 21.86 0.07 -11.10
N SER A 311 21.12 0.80 -10.25
CA SER A 311 21.63 1.10 -8.92
C SER A 311 21.53 -0.11 -8.00
N ASP A 312 22.63 -0.42 -7.30
CA ASP A 312 22.63 -1.42 -6.21
C ASP A 312 22.14 -0.82 -4.88
N GLY A 313 21.77 0.46 -4.85
CA GLY A 313 21.32 1.20 -3.68
C GLY A 313 19.80 1.36 -3.62
N LEU A 314 19.25 1.33 -2.40
CA LEU A 314 17.81 1.47 -2.15
C LEU A 314 17.57 2.28 -0.88
N ALA A 315 16.60 3.19 -0.94
CA ALA A 315 16.05 3.83 0.25
C ALA A 315 14.98 2.92 0.87
N VAL A 316 14.93 2.88 2.20
CA VAL A 316 13.88 2.18 2.96
C VAL A 316 13.25 3.19 3.91
N PHE A 317 12.04 3.62 3.58
CA PHE A 317 11.25 4.51 4.41
C PHE A 317 10.54 3.68 5.49
N SER A 318 10.88 3.91 6.76
CA SER A 318 10.27 3.20 7.89
C SER A 318 9.23 4.04 8.63
N GLY A 319 8.79 5.14 8.01
CA GLY A 319 7.77 6.01 8.55
C GLY A 319 8.13 6.59 9.91
N ARG A 320 7.15 6.61 10.81
CA ARG A 320 7.30 7.16 12.18
C ARG A 320 8.00 6.21 13.14
N ARG A 321 8.20 4.94 12.75
CA ARG A 321 8.78 3.91 13.60
C ARG A 321 10.26 3.80 13.31
N TRP A 322 11.06 3.86 14.37
CA TRP A 322 12.46 3.49 14.29
C TRP A 322 12.63 1.98 14.53
N HIS A 323 13.32 1.30 13.62
CA HIS A 323 13.52 -0.16 13.67
C HIS A 323 14.86 -0.61 14.28
N GLY A 324 15.66 0.33 14.81
CA GLY A 324 16.87 -0.01 15.54
C GLY A 324 18.10 -0.38 14.68
N VAL A 325 18.03 -0.21 13.36
CA VAL A 325 19.11 -0.51 12.41
C VAL A 325 20.29 0.45 12.55
N ALA A 326 21.51 -0.02 12.39
CA ALA A 326 22.73 0.77 12.43
C ALA A 326 23.49 0.68 11.09
N ILE A 327 24.28 1.71 10.77
CA ILE A 327 25.21 1.66 9.64
C ILE A 327 26.16 0.46 9.82
N GLY A 328 26.27 -0.36 8.78
CA GLY A 328 27.02 -1.62 8.80
C GLY A 328 26.20 -2.84 9.26
N ASP A 329 24.91 -2.70 9.56
CA ASP A 329 24.02 -3.86 9.68
C ASP A 329 23.74 -4.45 8.31
N GLU A 330 23.77 -5.78 8.24
CA GLU A 330 23.23 -6.54 7.11
C GLU A 330 21.77 -6.85 7.43
N VAL A 331 20.86 -6.41 6.56
CA VAL A 331 19.42 -6.52 6.77
C VAL A 331 18.77 -7.27 5.62
N LEU A 332 17.79 -8.10 5.97
CA LEU A 332 16.78 -8.61 5.05
C LEU A 332 15.55 -7.73 5.21
N VAL A 333 15.12 -7.10 4.12
CA VAL A 333 13.99 -6.17 4.12
C VAL A 333 12.96 -6.66 3.12
N THR A 334 11.72 -6.83 3.59
CA THR A 334 10.57 -7.08 2.73
C THR A 334 9.65 -5.87 2.79
N GLY A 335 9.39 -5.25 1.63
CA GLY A 335 8.58 -4.04 1.53
C GLY A 335 8.13 -3.81 0.09
N ASN A 336 7.28 -2.80 -0.11
CA ASN A 336 6.77 -2.48 -1.45
C ASN A 336 7.62 -1.41 -2.10
N VAL A 337 7.98 -1.62 -3.36
CA VAL A 337 8.76 -0.68 -4.16
C VAL A 337 7.87 0.47 -4.63
N LEU A 338 8.27 1.71 -4.35
CA LEU A 338 7.55 2.93 -4.73
C LEU A 338 8.53 4.01 -5.21
N GLU A 339 8.02 4.96 -6.00
CA GLU A 339 8.73 6.19 -6.37
C GLU A 339 8.25 7.35 -5.49
N PHE A 340 9.12 7.91 -4.67
CA PHE A 340 8.78 9.04 -3.80
C PHE A 340 9.80 10.16 -3.91
N PHE A 341 9.33 11.37 -4.25
CA PHE A 341 10.18 12.55 -4.47
C PHE A 341 11.37 12.34 -5.44
N GLY A 342 11.24 11.42 -6.39
CA GLY A 342 12.31 11.09 -7.34
C GLY A 342 13.41 10.19 -6.75
N LEU A 343 13.04 9.34 -5.80
CA LEU A 343 13.84 8.22 -5.30
C LEU A 343 12.98 6.95 -5.36
N THR A 344 13.59 5.85 -5.80
CA THR A 344 13.03 4.51 -5.58
C THR A 344 13.25 4.12 -4.11
N GLU A 345 12.19 3.74 -3.42
CA GLU A 345 12.23 3.31 -2.03
C GLU A 345 11.33 2.11 -1.72
N LEU A 346 11.63 1.41 -0.62
CA LEU A 346 10.65 0.54 0.03
C LEU A 346 9.84 1.36 1.03
N ASP A 347 8.51 1.29 0.92
CA ASP A 347 7.60 2.00 1.81
C ASP A 347 7.51 1.38 3.22
N ASP A 348 6.85 2.08 4.14
CA ASP A 348 6.64 1.60 5.52
C ASP A 348 5.41 0.67 5.64
N ALA A 349 4.72 0.38 4.54
CA ALA A 349 3.50 -0.43 4.53
C ALA A 349 3.85 -1.92 4.66
N GLN A 350 3.53 -2.47 5.84
CA GLN A 350 3.90 -3.85 6.21
C GLN A 350 5.41 -4.09 6.08
N LEU A 351 6.23 -3.07 6.30
CA LEU A 351 7.68 -3.19 6.19
C LEU A 351 8.24 -4.17 7.23
N GLU A 352 8.85 -5.24 6.75
CA GLU A 352 9.52 -6.25 7.57
C GLU A 352 11.02 -6.07 7.47
N ILE A 353 11.69 -5.97 8.61
CA ILE A 353 13.15 -5.80 8.68
C ILE A 353 13.69 -6.82 9.66
N ALA A 354 14.61 -7.66 9.19
CA ALA A 354 15.40 -8.56 10.01
C ALA A 354 16.89 -8.17 9.90
N VAL A 355 17.52 -7.88 11.04
CA VAL A 355 18.98 -7.71 11.11
C VAL A 355 19.61 -9.10 11.14
N LEU A 356 20.37 -9.44 10.09
CA LEU A 356 21.05 -10.73 9.96
C LEU A 356 22.39 -10.72 10.69
N SER A 357 23.14 -9.62 10.55
CA SER A 357 24.44 -9.43 11.19
C SER A 357 24.75 -7.94 11.36
N SER A 358 25.69 -7.59 12.25
CA SER A 358 26.02 -6.20 12.59
C SER A 358 27.52 -5.92 12.51
N GLY A 359 27.89 -4.68 12.18
CA GLY A 359 29.27 -4.22 12.15
C GLY A 359 30.06 -4.70 10.91
N ASN A 360 29.36 -4.98 9.83
CA ASN A 360 29.95 -5.38 8.55
C ASN A 360 30.69 -4.20 7.89
N PRO A 361 31.72 -4.47 7.08
CA PRO A 361 32.32 -3.43 6.24
C PRO A 361 31.27 -2.88 5.26
N LEU A 362 31.28 -1.56 5.06
CA LEU A 362 30.44 -0.93 4.04
C LEU A 362 30.93 -1.30 2.64
N PRO A 363 30.04 -1.32 1.63
CA PRO A 363 30.43 -1.36 0.22
C PRO A 363 31.46 -0.28 -0.11
N THR A 364 32.33 -0.54 -1.08
CA THR A 364 33.33 0.46 -1.49
C THR A 364 32.61 1.65 -2.13
N PRO A 365 32.79 2.89 -1.64
CA PRO A 365 32.09 4.02 -2.21
C PRO A 365 32.45 4.27 -3.67
N VAL A 366 31.46 4.60 -4.49
CA VAL A 366 31.70 5.01 -5.89
C VAL A 366 32.23 6.44 -5.90
N GLU A 367 33.43 6.66 -6.44
CA GLU A 367 34.01 8.01 -6.55
C GLU A 367 33.32 8.81 -7.66
N LEU A 368 32.70 9.93 -7.29
CA LEU A 368 32.14 10.88 -8.25
C LEU A 368 33.24 11.77 -8.84
N ALA A 369 33.55 11.58 -10.13
CA ALA A 369 34.59 12.33 -10.82
C ALA A 369 34.05 13.64 -11.42
N PHE A 370 34.48 14.79 -10.87
CA PHE A 370 34.12 16.12 -11.39
C PHE A 370 35.18 16.72 -12.34
N PRO A 371 34.80 17.47 -13.40
CA PRO A 371 33.43 17.84 -13.76
C PRO A 371 32.67 16.65 -14.34
N LEU A 372 31.52 16.32 -13.75
CA LEU A 372 30.56 15.34 -14.26
C LEU A 372 29.91 15.93 -15.50
N LEU A 373 30.66 15.98 -16.61
CA LEU A 373 30.26 16.16 -18.00
C LEU A 373 29.05 17.09 -18.28
N ALA A 374 28.81 18.11 -17.44
CA ALA A 374 27.69 19.04 -17.58
C ALA A 374 27.73 19.82 -18.91
N ASN A 375 28.91 19.86 -19.53
CA ASN A 375 29.17 20.52 -20.80
C ASN A 375 29.63 19.56 -21.91
N VAL A 376 29.61 18.23 -21.69
CA VAL A 376 30.18 17.25 -22.64
C VAL A 376 29.20 16.11 -22.95
N LEU A 377 28.31 15.76 -22.03
CA LEU A 377 27.27 14.77 -22.25
C LEU A 377 25.89 15.43 -22.43
N PRO A 378 25.05 14.94 -23.36
CA PRO A 378 23.64 15.30 -23.43
C PRO A 378 22.97 15.14 -22.05
N ALA A 379 21.96 15.95 -21.76
CA ALA A 379 21.26 15.95 -20.47
C ALA A 379 20.75 14.54 -20.09
N ASP A 380 20.26 13.78 -21.08
CA ASP A 380 19.78 12.41 -20.90
C ASP A 380 20.89 11.47 -20.41
N SER A 381 22.12 11.63 -20.93
CA SER A 381 23.27 10.82 -20.51
C SER A 381 23.78 11.16 -19.10
N GLN A 382 23.52 12.38 -18.61
CA GLN A 382 23.83 12.75 -17.23
C GLN A 382 22.82 12.11 -16.28
N ARG A 383 21.54 12.15 -16.62
CA ARG A 383 20.46 11.57 -15.82
C ARG A 383 20.63 10.05 -15.66
N THR A 384 20.86 9.32 -16.75
CA THR A 384 21.12 7.86 -16.68
C THR A 384 22.35 7.51 -15.84
N THR A 385 23.36 8.40 -15.78
CA THR A 385 24.55 8.17 -14.93
C THR A 385 24.22 8.34 -13.44
N TYR A 386 23.31 9.25 -13.07
CA TYR A 386 22.91 9.44 -11.68
C TYR A 386 21.90 8.39 -11.22
N GLU A 387 21.02 7.92 -12.09
CA GLU A 387 20.10 6.82 -11.73
C GLU A 387 20.82 5.52 -11.44
N ALA A 388 21.89 5.22 -12.17
CA ALA A 388 22.76 4.07 -11.87
C ALA A 388 23.48 4.19 -10.51
N LEU A 389 23.37 5.34 -9.81
CA LEU A 389 23.99 5.59 -8.52
C LEU A 389 22.96 5.98 -7.43
N GLU A 390 21.66 5.89 -7.72
CA GLU A 390 20.60 6.32 -6.81
C GLU A 390 20.66 5.54 -5.49
N GLY A 391 20.77 6.24 -4.35
CA GLY A 391 20.82 5.58 -3.04
C GLY A 391 22.13 4.83 -2.73
N MET A 392 23.07 4.71 -3.68
CA MET A 392 24.37 4.07 -3.46
C MET A 392 25.29 4.92 -2.58
N LEU A 393 26.22 4.25 -1.90
CA LEU A 393 27.28 4.93 -1.18
C LEU A 393 28.27 5.54 -2.19
N VAL A 394 28.29 6.88 -2.27
CA VAL A 394 29.17 7.63 -3.16
C VAL A 394 30.16 8.49 -2.36
N GLN A 395 31.32 8.79 -2.96
CA GLN A 395 32.34 9.63 -2.35
C GLN A 395 32.76 10.77 -3.29
N ILE A 396 32.92 11.96 -2.70
CA ILE A 396 33.55 13.10 -3.36
C ILE A 396 34.84 13.43 -2.60
N ASN A 397 35.99 13.24 -3.24
CA ASN A 397 37.28 13.47 -2.59
C ASN A 397 37.56 14.95 -2.30
N GLU A 398 37.07 15.86 -3.15
CA GLU A 398 37.22 17.31 -2.99
C GLU A 398 35.98 18.04 -3.52
N ALA A 399 35.28 18.77 -2.64
CA ALA A 399 34.12 19.57 -3.02
C ALA A 399 34.24 20.99 -2.45
N ARG A 400 33.87 22.00 -3.25
CA ARG A 400 33.64 23.36 -2.79
C ARG A 400 32.15 23.67 -2.90
N VAL A 401 31.52 23.98 -1.77
CA VAL A 401 30.13 24.43 -1.72
C VAL A 401 30.03 25.79 -2.39
N LEU A 402 29.20 25.88 -3.43
CA LEU A 402 28.97 27.11 -4.21
C LEU A 402 27.79 27.93 -3.65
N GLY A 403 26.83 27.27 -3.00
CA GLY A 403 25.62 27.85 -2.42
C GLY A 403 24.54 26.79 -2.17
N GLY A 404 23.40 27.20 -1.60
CA GLY A 404 22.20 26.34 -1.52
C GLY A 404 21.46 26.27 -2.86
N SER A 405 20.82 25.15 -3.18
CA SER A 405 19.89 25.04 -4.32
C SER A 405 18.50 25.57 -3.94
N TYR A 406 17.75 26.05 -4.94
CA TYR A 406 16.38 26.58 -4.76
C TYR A 406 15.30 25.50 -4.94
N ASP A 407 15.64 24.39 -5.61
CA ASP A 407 14.83 23.18 -5.68
C ASP A 407 15.46 22.11 -4.77
N GLY A 408 14.71 21.65 -3.78
CA GLY A 408 15.11 20.59 -2.84
C GLY A 408 16.09 21.00 -1.74
N CYS A 409 16.14 20.19 -0.68
CA CYS A 409 17.12 20.31 0.41
C CYS A 409 18.53 19.92 -0.08
N GLY A 410 19.16 20.75 -0.93
CA GLY A 410 20.43 20.44 -1.61
C GLY A 410 21.49 21.54 -1.56
N PHE A 411 22.75 21.14 -1.75
CA PHE A 411 23.88 22.05 -1.94
C PHE A 411 24.48 21.87 -3.33
N ALA A 412 24.75 22.98 -4.02
CA ALA A 412 25.55 22.94 -5.24
C ALA A 412 27.03 22.81 -4.86
N VAL A 413 27.69 21.76 -5.33
CA VAL A 413 29.12 21.53 -5.13
C VAL A 413 29.88 21.60 -6.46
N ALA A 414 31.07 22.18 -6.45
CA ALA A 414 32.00 22.09 -7.58
C ALA A 414 33.40 21.73 -7.09
N ARG A 415 34.15 20.97 -7.90
CA ARG A 415 35.60 20.84 -7.70
C ARG A 415 36.26 22.18 -8.04
N PRO A 416 37.20 22.70 -7.23
CA PRO A 416 38.02 23.82 -7.65
C PRO A 416 38.79 23.39 -8.90
N MET A 417 38.50 24.00 -10.05
CA MET A 417 39.44 23.95 -11.17
C MET A 417 40.61 24.87 -10.81
N TRP A 418 41.62 24.28 -10.17
CA TRP A 418 42.91 24.87 -9.79
C TRP A 418 42.85 25.85 -8.60
N GLY A 419 43.62 25.51 -7.56
CA GLY A 419 43.86 26.32 -6.37
C GLY A 419 44.55 25.52 -5.28
#